data_AF-A0A3B9FYD1-F1
#
_entry.id   AF-A0A3B9FYD1-F1
#
_cell.length_a   1.000
_cell.length_b   1.000
_cell.length_c   1.000
_cell.angle_alpha   90.00
_cell.angle_beta   90.00
_cell.angle_gamma   90.00
#
_symmetry.space_group_name_H-M   'P 1'
#
loop_
_entity.id
_entity.type
_entity.pdbx_description
1 polymer ?
#
loop_
_entity_poly.entity_id
_entity_poly.type
_entity_poly.pdbx_seq_one_letter_code
_entity_poly.pdbx_strand_id
1 'polypeptide(L)'
;MANSNNYSHVQRQAARKSTPQLPMNWFKFLIYCQLFLTALSELSNAYLYLTGNVYASEPGGASAFYAQFPPFRIINLLFGAAGIFMAAFAIYTRFQLSGFKTGAPSLLLKFNLTSVCVTMVYHLLYAILSGYYGVTMTGREIMSYISLFGIGIAYYLVNKSYFGKREFMFNR
;
A
#
# COMPACT_ATOMS: atom_id res chain seq x y z
N MET A 1 -22.29 7.81 -59.87
CA MET A 1 -22.51 6.79 -58.82
C MET A 1 -21.44 6.96 -57.75
N ALA A 2 -21.78 7.54 -56.60
CA ALA A 2 -20.82 7.82 -55.53
C ALA A 2 -20.41 6.51 -54.82
N ASN A 3 -19.10 6.32 -54.66
CA ASN A 3 -18.46 5.09 -54.17
C ASN A 3 -18.82 4.81 -52.70
N SER A 4 -19.68 3.79 -52.46
CA SER A 4 -20.12 3.35 -51.13
C SER A 4 -18.97 2.96 -50.19
N ASN A 5 -17.80 2.60 -50.74
CA ASN A 5 -16.63 2.23 -49.96
C ASN A 5 -16.07 3.40 -49.15
N ASN A 6 -16.14 4.64 -49.66
CA ASN A 6 -15.62 5.82 -48.96
C ASN A 6 -16.42 6.14 -47.68
N TYR A 7 -17.73 5.93 -47.69
CA TYR A 7 -18.57 6.16 -46.51
C TYR A 7 -18.27 5.16 -45.38
N SER A 8 -17.91 3.92 -45.73
CA SER A 8 -17.57 2.90 -44.73
C SER A 8 -16.24 3.18 -44.00
N HIS A 9 -15.25 3.75 -44.69
CA HIS A 9 -13.97 4.13 -44.08
C HIS A 9 -14.10 5.39 -43.22
N VAL A 10 -14.88 6.38 -43.66
CA VAL A 10 -15.18 7.58 -42.87
C VAL A 10 -15.98 7.23 -41.62
N GLN A 11 -16.96 6.33 -41.70
CA GLN A 11 -17.71 5.86 -40.52
C GLN A 11 -16.86 5.02 -39.56
N ARG A 12 -15.96 4.15 -40.06
CA ARG A 12 -15.01 3.41 -39.22
C ARG A 12 -13.98 4.33 -38.55
N GLN A 13 -13.56 5.40 -39.21
CA GLN A 13 -12.64 6.39 -38.65
C GLN A 13 -13.34 7.34 -37.66
N ALA A 14 -14.60 7.69 -37.90
CA ALA A 14 -15.44 8.47 -36.97
C ALA A 14 -15.81 7.65 -35.72
N ALA A 15 -16.12 6.36 -35.85
CA ALA A 15 -16.39 5.46 -34.73
C ALA A 15 -15.14 5.07 -33.91
N ARG A 16 -13.94 5.12 -34.52
CA ARG A 16 -12.66 4.96 -33.79
C ARG A 16 -12.26 6.19 -32.98
N LYS A 17 -12.82 7.37 -33.29
CA LYS A 17 -12.60 8.59 -32.51
C LYS A 17 -13.67 8.69 -31.43
N SER A 18 -13.24 8.61 -30.18
CA SER A 18 -13.97 8.96 -28.95
C SER A 18 -14.83 7.87 -28.29
N THR A 19 -14.26 6.69 -28.02
CA THR A 19 -14.53 6.15 -26.68
C THR A 19 -13.96 7.17 -25.69
N PRO A 20 -14.75 7.76 -24.77
CA PRO A 20 -14.21 8.69 -23.79
C PRO A 20 -13.07 8.00 -23.05
N GLN A 21 -11.83 8.44 -23.26
CA GLN A 21 -10.70 7.89 -22.54
C GLN A 21 -10.87 8.27 -21.07
N LEU A 22 -11.18 7.29 -20.23
CA LEU A 22 -11.35 7.52 -18.80
C LEU A 22 -10.07 8.17 -18.24
N PRO A 23 -10.19 9.28 -17.50
CA PRO A 23 -9.02 9.99 -17.00
C PRO A 23 -8.21 9.10 -16.06
N MET A 24 -6.88 9.16 -16.21
CA MET A 24 -5.89 8.34 -15.49
C MET A 24 -5.10 9.13 -14.44
N ASN A 25 -5.60 10.27 -13.95
CA ASN A 25 -4.86 11.15 -13.05
C ASN A 25 -4.48 10.46 -11.73
N TRP A 26 -5.41 9.73 -11.11
CA TRP A 26 -5.14 8.92 -9.93
C TRP A 26 -4.09 7.84 -10.20
N PHE A 27 -4.22 7.11 -11.31
CA PHE A 27 -3.21 6.13 -11.74
C PHE A 27 -1.81 6.75 -11.88
N LYS A 28 -1.70 7.93 -12.50
CA LYS A 28 -0.42 8.65 -12.62
C LYS A 28 0.16 8.97 -11.24
N PHE A 29 -0.67 9.49 -10.32
CA PHE A 29 -0.24 9.73 -8.94
C PHE A 29 0.27 8.46 -8.24
N LEU A 30 -0.42 7.32 -8.43
CA LEU A 30 0.00 6.03 -7.85
C LEU A 30 1.41 5.61 -8.31
N ILE A 31 1.66 5.63 -9.62
CA ILE A 31 2.92 5.11 -10.20
C ILE A 31 4.10 6.09 -10.10
N TYR A 32 3.83 7.39 -10.01
CA TYR A 32 4.87 8.42 -9.94
C TYR A 32 5.22 8.82 -8.51
N CYS A 33 4.26 8.78 -7.58
CA CYS A 33 4.47 9.29 -6.23
C CYS A 33 4.14 8.24 -5.16
N GLN A 34 2.89 7.79 -5.09
CA GLN A 34 2.40 7.12 -3.89
C GLN A 34 3.12 5.79 -3.61
N LEU A 35 3.34 4.93 -4.61
CA LEU A 35 4.02 3.64 -4.38
C LEU A 35 5.49 3.81 -3.95
N PHE A 36 6.17 4.87 -4.43
CA PHE A 36 7.52 5.21 -3.97
C PHE A 36 7.52 5.74 -2.54
N LEU A 37 6.58 6.63 -2.21
CA LEU A 37 6.41 7.12 -0.85
C LEU A 37 6.11 5.99 0.13
N THR A 38 5.25 5.05 -0.27
CA THR A 38 4.97 3.86 0.56
C THR A 38 6.22 3.01 0.73
N ALA A 39 6.99 2.74 -0.34
CA ALA A 39 8.26 2.01 -0.19
C ALA A 39 9.24 2.71 0.75
N LEU A 40 9.38 4.04 0.65
CA LEU A 40 10.23 4.83 1.53
C LEU A 40 9.76 4.78 2.99
N SER A 41 8.45 4.91 3.23
CA SER A 41 7.87 4.80 4.57
C SER A 41 8.08 3.40 5.16
N GLU A 42 7.88 2.34 4.38
CA GLU A 42 8.12 0.96 4.83
C GLU A 42 9.59 0.71 5.17
N LEU A 43 10.53 1.21 4.35
CA LEU A 43 11.96 1.12 4.66
C LEU A 43 12.35 1.95 5.88
N SER A 44 11.74 3.12 6.07
CA SER A 44 11.99 3.97 7.24
C SER A 44 11.51 3.29 8.51
N ASN A 45 10.29 2.74 8.50
CA ASN A 45 9.75 1.96 9.62
C ASN A 45 10.58 0.69 9.87
N ALA A 46 10.97 -0.02 8.81
CA ALA A 46 11.82 -1.20 8.94
C ALA A 46 13.16 -0.87 9.60
N TYR A 47 13.80 0.23 9.19
CA TYR A 47 15.01 0.71 9.85
C TYR A 47 14.78 0.97 11.35
N LEU A 48 13.70 1.66 11.72
CA LEU A 48 13.37 1.94 13.12
C LEU A 48 13.15 0.64 13.92
N TYR A 49 12.44 -0.34 13.35
CA TYR A 49 12.19 -1.61 14.02
C TYR A 49 13.46 -2.45 14.18
N LEU A 50 14.27 -2.57 13.12
CA LEU A 50 15.48 -3.38 13.12
C LEU A 50 16.57 -2.83 14.05
N THR A 51 16.66 -1.50 14.15
CA THR A 51 17.61 -0.82 15.04
C THR A 51 17.08 -0.65 16.46
N GLY A 52 15.76 -0.82 16.67
CA GLY A 52 15.09 -0.52 17.93
C GLY A 52 14.88 0.97 18.19
N ASN A 53 15.19 1.85 17.23
CA ASN A 53 14.99 3.30 17.33
C ASN A 53 13.53 3.72 17.54
N VAL A 54 12.57 2.80 17.40
CA VAL A 54 11.18 3.03 17.86
C VAL A 54 11.08 3.34 19.36
N TYR A 55 12.05 2.91 20.16
CA TYR A 55 12.13 3.17 21.60
C TYR A 55 13.21 4.21 21.95
N ALA A 56 13.60 5.07 21.00
CA ALA A 56 14.62 6.09 21.25
C ALA A 56 14.20 7.10 22.35
N SER A 57 12.90 7.28 22.56
CA SER A 57 12.34 8.13 23.61
C SER A 57 12.18 7.43 24.98
N GLU A 58 12.35 6.11 25.04
CA GLU A 58 12.20 5.37 26.29
C GLU A 58 13.40 5.58 27.21
N PRO A 59 13.21 5.62 28.55
CA PRO A 59 14.31 5.70 29.50
C PRO A 59 15.31 4.55 29.31
N GLY A 60 16.58 4.88 29.05
CA GLY A 60 17.63 3.90 28.77
C GLY A 60 17.60 3.31 27.35
N GLY A 61 16.70 3.81 26.49
CA GLY A 61 16.60 3.46 25.08
C GLY A 61 16.16 2.02 24.82
N ALA A 62 16.37 1.58 23.58
CA ALA A 62 15.92 0.28 23.10
C ALA A 62 16.49 -0.91 23.88
N SER A 63 17.75 -0.83 24.33
CA SER A 63 18.40 -1.92 25.07
C SER A 63 17.75 -2.17 26.43
N ALA A 64 17.47 -1.10 27.18
CA ALA A 64 16.78 -1.19 28.47
C ALA A 64 15.34 -1.69 28.29
N PHE A 65 14.62 -1.15 27.30
CA PHE A 65 13.25 -1.58 26.99
C PHE A 65 13.20 -3.08 26.65
N TYR A 66 14.08 -3.57 25.78
CA TYR A 66 14.12 -4.98 25.41
C TYR A 66 14.62 -5.90 26.52
N ALA A 67 15.41 -5.42 27.48
CA ALA A 67 15.78 -6.21 28.65
C ALA A 67 14.57 -6.44 29.55
N GLN A 68 13.71 -5.43 29.70
CA GLN A 68 12.49 -5.52 30.52
C GLN A 68 11.35 -6.24 29.79
N PHE A 69 11.23 -6.05 28.47
CA PHE A 69 10.18 -6.63 27.64
C PHE A 69 10.74 -7.36 26.39
N PRO A 70 11.43 -8.51 26.57
CA PRO A 70 12.13 -9.20 25.48
C PRO A 70 11.29 -9.55 24.24
N PRO A 71 10.01 -9.96 24.35
CA PRO A 71 9.22 -10.33 23.17
C PRO A 71 9.05 -9.23 22.13
N PHE A 72 9.05 -7.96 22.54
CA PHE A 72 8.93 -6.82 21.62
C PHE A 72 10.09 -6.74 20.63
N ARG A 73 11.30 -7.19 21.03
CA ARG A 73 12.46 -7.23 20.13
C ARG A 73 12.22 -8.17 18.95
N ILE A 74 11.70 -9.36 19.23
CA ILE A 74 11.46 -10.39 18.21
C ILE A 74 10.38 -9.89 17.24
N ILE A 75 9.31 -9.32 17.76
CA ILE A 75 8.24 -8.72 16.94
C ILE A 75 8.82 -7.63 16.03
N ASN A 76 9.57 -6.69 16.58
CA ASN A 76 10.15 -5.61 15.77
C ASN A 76 11.08 -6.14 14.67
N LEU A 77 11.89 -7.16 14.95
CA LEU A 77 12.72 -7.78 13.92
C LEU A 77 11.89 -8.42 12.79
N LEU A 78 10.82 -9.14 13.13
CA LEU A 78 9.92 -9.77 12.16
C LEU A 78 9.21 -8.72 11.30
N PHE A 79 8.68 -7.66 11.90
CA PHE A 79 7.97 -6.60 11.18
C PHE A 79 8.92 -5.66 10.44
N GLY A 80 10.16 -5.51 10.90
CA GLY A 80 11.21 -4.86 10.13
C GLY A 80 11.54 -5.61 8.83
N ALA A 81 11.69 -6.93 8.90
CA ALA A 81 11.87 -7.76 7.71
C ALA A 81 10.64 -7.72 6.79
N ALA A 82 9.43 -7.78 7.36
CA ALA A 82 8.18 -7.63 6.62
C ALA A 82 8.09 -6.27 5.92
N GLY A 83 8.52 -5.18 6.56
CA GLY A 83 8.57 -3.85 5.96
C GLY A 83 9.47 -3.78 4.73
N ILE A 84 10.66 -4.39 4.78
CA ILE A 84 11.55 -4.50 3.60
C ILE A 84 10.87 -5.25 2.46
N PHE A 85 10.20 -6.36 2.77
CA PHE A 85 9.42 -7.11 1.78
C PHE A 85 8.28 -6.27 1.20
N MET A 86 7.54 -5.54 2.03
CA MET A 86 6.44 -4.67 1.61
C MET A 86 6.94 -3.51 0.72
N ALA A 87 8.11 -2.95 1.03
CA ALA A 87 8.74 -1.94 0.18
C ALA A 87 9.06 -2.51 -1.21
N ALA A 88 9.67 -3.70 -1.28
CA ALA A 88 9.93 -4.38 -2.55
C ALA A 88 8.63 -4.68 -3.31
N PHE A 89 7.58 -5.12 -2.61
CA PHE A 89 6.27 -5.39 -3.20
C PHE A 89 5.62 -4.11 -3.76
N ALA A 90 5.74 -2.98 -3.07
CA ALA A 90 5.25 -1.69 -3.57
C ALA A 90 5.93 -1.30 -4.90
N ILE A 91 7.26 -1.42 -4.96
CA ILE A 91 8.05 -1.12 -6.17
C ILE A 91 7.74 -2.10 -7.29
N TYR A 92 7.62 -3.40 -6.99
CA TYR A 92 7.21 -4.40 -7.96
C TYR A 92 5.83 -4.07 -8.55
N THR A 93 4.84 -3.80 -7.69
CA THR A 93 3.48 -3.40 -8.08
C THR A 93 3.50 -2.17 -8.99
N ARG A 94 4.35 -1.18 -8.67
CA ARG A 94 4.55 0.00 -9.51
C ARG A 94 5.00 -0.37 -10.91
N PHE A 95 6.02 -1.22 -11.06
CA PHE A 95 6.51 -1.63 -12.37
C PHE A 95 5.43 -2.37 -13.17
N GLN A 96 4.67 -3.26 -12.54
CA GLN A 96 3.56 -3.97 -13.18
C GLN A 96 2.47 -3.00 -13.66
N LEU A 97 2.09 -2.02 -12.84
CA LEU A 97 1.13 -0.97 -13.21
C LEU A 97 1.63 -0.08 -14.35
N SER A 98 2.87 0.40 -14.28
CA SER A 98 3.45 1.26 -15.32
C SER A 98 3.59 0.56 -16.67
N GLY A 99 3.75 -0.77 -16.66
CA GLY A 99 3.79 -1.59 -17.86
C GLY A 99 2.41 -1.90 -18.46
N PHE A 100 1.31 -1.47 -17.82
CA PHE A 100 -0.06 -1.84 -18.18
C PHE A 100 -0.25 -3.37 -18.29
N LYS A 101 0.47 -4.13 -17.44
CA LYS A 101 0.44 -5.59 -17.49
C LYS A 101 -0.91 -6.12 -17.03
N THR A 102 -1.32 -7.21 -17.66
CA THR A 102 -2.52 -7.96 -17.30
C THR A 102 -2.49 -8.33 -15.81
N GLY A 103 -3.56 -8.00 -15.09
CA GLY A 103 -3.68 -8.27 -13.64
C GLY A 103 -2.93 -7.29 -12.73
N ALA A 104 -2.23 -6.27 -13.24
CA ALA A 104 -1.56 -5.27 -12.40
C ALA A 104 -2.50 -4.52 -11.44
N PRO A 105 -3.76 -4.17 -11.81
CA PRO A 105 -4.69 -3.59 -10.86
C PRO A 105 -5.07 -4.54 -9.72
N SER A 106 -5.24 -5.84 -10.02
CA SER A 106 -5.49 -6.86 -9.00
C SER A 106 -4.31 -6.98 -8.04
N LEU A 107 -3.08 -6.91 -8.56
CA LEU A 107 -1.86 -6.91 -7.75
C LEU A 107 -1.81 -5.71 -6.79
N LEU A 108 -2.20 -4.52 -7.24
CA LEU A 108 -2.32 -3.34 -6.37
C LEU A 108 -3.35 -3.55 -5.25
N LEU A 109 -4.50 -4.15 -5.56
CA LEU A 109 -5.51 -4.46 -4.54
C LEU A 109 -5.01 -5.47 -3.51
N LYS A 110 -4.26 -6.49 -3.96
CA LYS A 110 -3.59 -7.44 -3.07
C LYS A 110 -2.57 -6.73 -2.18
N PHE A 111 -1.71 -5.90 -2.76
CA PHE A 111 -0.75 -5.09 -2.02
C PHE A 111 -1.44 -4.23 -0.94
N ASN A 112 -2.50 -3.51 -1.30
CA ASN A 112 -3.27 -2.69 -0.36
C ASN A 112 -3.82 -3.52 0.79
N LEU A 113 -4.44 -4.67 0.49
CA LEU A 113 -5.01 -5.54 1.52
C LEU A 113 -3.92 -6.14 2.42
N THR A 114 -2.82 -6.61 1.83
CA THR A 114 -1.67 -7.13 2.58
C THR A 114 -1.08 -6.07 3.49
N SER A 115 -0.92 -4.82 3.03
CA SER A 115 -0.41 -3.71 3.86
C SER A 115 -1.30 -3.44 5.06
N VAL A 116 -2.63 -3.41 4.86
CA VAL A 116 -3.59 -3.27 5.98
C VAL A 116 -3.49 -4.44 6.95
N CYS A 117 -3.43 -5.68 6.46
CA CYS A 117 -3.33 -6.86 7.32
C CYS A 117 -2.03 -6.88 8.12
N VAL A 118 -0.87 -6.65 7.49
CA VAL A 118 0.43 -6.63 8.17
C VAL A 118 0.44 -5.56 9.26
N THR A 119 -0.02 -4.36 8.92
CA THR A 119 -0.12 -3.25 9.88
C THR A 119 -1.04 -3.60 11.04
N MET A 120 -2.20 -4.20 10.77
CA MET A 120 -3.15 -4.60 11.80
C MET A 120 -2.56 -5.66 12.74
N VAL A 121 -1.89 -6.69 12.20
CA VAL A 121 -1.27 -7.74 13.01
C VAL A 121 -0.18 -7.16 13.92
N TYR A 122 0.67 -6.26 13.42
CA TYR A 122 1.68 -5.59 14.24
C TYR A 122 1.05 -4.88 15.45
N HIS A 123 0.05 -4.03 15.20
CA HIS A 123 -0.59 -3.24 16.24
C HIS A 123 -1.40 -4.09 17.24
N LEU A 124 -2.02 -5.18 16.78
CA LEU A 124 -2.73 -6.12 17.66
C LEU A 124 -1.74 -6.85 18.58
N LEU A 125 -0.63 -7.35 18.03
CA LEU A 125 0.39 -8.01 18.84
C LEU A 125 1.02 -7.04 19.84
N TYR A 126 1.30 -5.80 19.42
CA TYR A 126 1.79 -4.75 20.29
C TYR A 126 0.81 -4.46 21.44
N ALA A 127 -0.49 -4.36 21.13
CA ALA A 127 -1.53 -4.12 22.14
C ALA A 127 -1.67 -5.29 23.14
N ILE A 128 -1.64 -6.54 22.64
CA ILE A 128 -1.70 -7.74 23.48
C ILE A 128 -0.51 -7.79 24.44
N LEU A 129 0.71 -7.59 23.92
CA LEU A 129 1.91 -7.61 24.75
C LEU A 129 1.92 -6.45 25.75
N SER A 130 1.49 -5.27 25.32
CA SER A 130 1.40 -4.11 26.21
C SER A 130 0.45 -4.38 27.37
N GLY A 131 -0.71 -4.98 27.11
CA GLY A 131 -1.65 -5.41 28.15
C GLY A 131 -1.08 -6.48 29.08
N TYR A 132 -0.33 -7.45 28.56
CA TYR A 132 0.28 -8.52 29.35
C TYR A 132 1.40 -8.02 30.27
N TYR A 133 2.26 -7.12 29.77
CA TYR A 133 3.41 -6.59 30.49
C TYR A 133 3.10 -5.31 31.28
N GLY A 134 1.87 -4.80 31.23
CA GLY A 134 1.48 -3.55 31.89
C GLY A 134 2.12 -2.29 31.28
N VAL A 135 2.51 -2.34 30.01
CA VAL A 135 3.01 -1.17 29.26
C VAL A 135 1.81 -0.31 28.88
N THR A 136 1.75 0.90 29.42
CA THR A 136 0.61 1.80 29.17
C THR A 136 0.62 2.30 27.73
N MET A 137 -0.45 2.00 27.00
CA MET A 137 -0.73 2.63 25.72
C MET A 137 -1.53 3.91 25.93
N THR A 138 -1.09 4.99 25.29
CA THR A 138 -1.81 6.26 25.29
C THR A 138 -3.07 6.15 24.43
N GLY A 139 -4.13 6.89 24.81
CA GLY A 139 -5.34 6.98 23.98
C GLY A 139 -5.05 7.47 22.54
N ARG A 140 -4.01 8.29 22.38
CA ARG A 140 -3.53 8.75 21.07
C ARG A 140 -3.02 7.60 20.20
N GLU A 141 -2.26 6.66 20.75
CA GLU A 141 -1.77 5.49 20.00
C GLU A 141 -2.92 4.60 19.55
N ILE A 142 -3.84 4.29 20.47
CA ILE A 142 -5.02 3.48 20.16
C ILE A 142 -5.85 4.12 19.05
N MET A 143 -6.11 5.43 19.14
CA MET A 143 -6.85 6.16 18.10
C MET A 143 -6.10 6.20 16.77
N SER A 144 -4.77 6.32 16.80
CA SER A 144 -3.94 6.26 15.60
C SER A 144 -4.08 4.90 14.90
N TYR A 145 -4.09 3.80 15.66
CA TYR A 145 -4.20 2.45 15.10
C TYR A 145 -5.56 2.23 14.42
N ILE A 146 -6.64 2.66 15.07
CA ILE A 146 -8.01 2.60 14.51
C ILE A 146 -8.09 3.45 13.24
N SER A 147 -7.51 4.66 13.25
CA SER A 147 -7.52 5.57 12.11
C SER A 147 -6.76 5.00 10.91
N LEU A 148 -5.57 4.42 11.14
CA LEU A 148 -4.77 3.79 10.09
C LEU A 148 -5.51 2.62 9.44
N PHE A 149 -6.20 1.81 10.23
CA PHE A 149 -7.04 0.74 9.71
C PHE A 149 -8.18 1.29 8.84
N GLY A 150 -8.92 2.29 9.34
CA GLY A 150 -10.02 2.92 8.60
C GLY A 150 -9.55 3.53 7.27
N ILE A 151 -8.43 4.26 7.29
CA ILE A 151 -7.81 4.85 6.09
C ILE A 151 -7.40 3.75 5.11
N GLY A 152 -6.78 2.68 5.60
CA GLY A 152 -6.35 1.55 4.76
C GLY A 152 -7.51 0.87 4.02
N ILE A 153 -8.63 0.62 4.72
CA ILE A 153 -9.84 0.05 4.11
C ILE A 153 -10.45 1.02 3.09
N ALA A 154 -10.59 2.30 3.44
CA ALA A 154 -11.09 3.30 2.51
C ALA A 154 -10.22 3.39 1.25
N TYR A 155 -8.89 3.37 1.41
CA TYR A 155 -7.93 3.38 0.32
C TYR A 155 -8.05 2.16 -0.59
N TYR A 156 -8.24 0.97 -0.02
CA TYR A 156 -8.54 -0.25 -0.77
C TYR A 156 -9.83 -0.11 -1.59
N LEU A 157 -10.91 0.38 -0.98
CA LEU A 157 -12.22 0.54 -1.65
C LEU A 157 -12.18 1.56 -2.79
N VAL A 158 -11.48 2.69 -2.58
CA VAL A 158 -11.25 3.71 -3.62
C VAL A 158 -10.51 3.10 -4.81
N ASN A 159 -9.42 2.37 -4.56
CA ASN A 159 -8.66 1.72 -5.62
C ASN A 159 -9.49 0.63 -6.34
N LYS A 160 -10.26 -0.17 -5.59
CA LYS A 160 -11.14 -1.20 -6.16
C LYS A 160 -12.17 -0.59 -7.11
N SER A 161 -12.87 0.46 -6.66
CA SER A 161 -13.85 1.19 -7.48
C SER A 161 -13.20 1.88 -8.68
N TYR A 162 -12.02 2.47 -8.51
CA TYR A 162 -11.29 3.17 -9.56
C TYR A 162 -10.83 2.24 -10.68
N PHE A 163 -10.19 1.12 -10.33
CA PHE A 163 -9.61 0.19 -11.28
C PHE A 163 -10.61 -0.79 -11.87
N GLY A 164 -11.71 -1.12 -11.16
CA GLY A 164 -12.80 -1.92 -11.75
C GLY A 164 -13.39 -1.26 -13.01
N LYS A 165 -13.34 0.07 -13.10
CA LYS A 165 -13.78 0.83 -14.30
C LYS A 165 -12.71 0.90 -15.40
N ARG A 166 -11.47 0.49 -15.15
CA ARG A 166 -10.30 0.70 -16.02
C ARG A 166 -9.49 -0.57 -16.28
N GLU A 167 -9.95 -1.72 -15.81
CA GLU A 167 -9.23 -3.00 -15.91
C GLU A 167 -8.95 -3.39 -17.36
N PHE A 168 -9.88 -3.10 -18.28
CA PHE A 168 -9.73 -3.34 -19.72
C PHE A 168 -8.52 -2.62 -20.36
N MET A 169 -7.94 -1.61 -19.70
CA MET A 169 -6.74 -0.92 -20.18
C MET A 169 -5.45 -1.69 -19.90
N PHE A 170 -5.50 -2.79 -19.14
CA PHE A 170 -4.36 -3.58 -18.70
C PHE A 170 -4.34 -4.93 -19.42
N ASN A 171 -3.81 -4.95 -20.64
CA ASN A 171 -3.85 -6.11 -21.55
C ASN A 171 -2.49 -6.46 -22.19
N ARG A 172 -1.39 -5.87 -21.68
CA ARG A 172 -0.02 -6.26 -22.05
C ARG A 172 0.46 -7.44 -21.23
#